data_AF-A0A833A5A3-F1
#
_entry.id   AF-A0A833A5A3-F1
#
_cell.length_a   1.000
_cell.length_b   1.000
_cell.length_c   1.000
_cell.angle_alpha   90.00
_cell.angle_beta   90.00
_cell.angle_gamma   90.00
#
_symmetry.space_group_name_H-M   'P 1'
#
loop_
_entity.id
_entity.type
_entity.pdbx_description
1 polymer ?
#
loop_
_entity_poly.entity_id
_entity_poly.type
_entity_poly.pdbx_seq_one_letter_code
_entity_poly.pdbx_strand_id
1 'polypeptide(L)' 'GKEGECVSPYEMSVIKTVVTEETKPEAWIGLDVARTIRSFDPCIACAAHVQIGHSRVVKKIRMLLAPVGFTTNIFTT' A
#
# COMPACT_ATOMS: atom_id res chain seq x y z
N GLY A 1 -7.18 -12.27 27.32
CA GLY A 1 -7.72 -11.88 26.01
C GLY A 1 -7.14 -12.83 25.00
N LYS A 2 -7.99 -13.54 24.25
CA LYS A 2 -7.73 -14.76 23.45
C LYS A 2 -6.25 -15.01 23.08
N GLU A 3 -5.57 -15.79 23.93
CA GLU A 3 -4.23 -16.31 23.68
C GLU A 3 -4.39 -17.63 22.91
N GLY A 4 -4.27 -17.60 21.58
CA GLY A 4 -4.41 -18.82 20.77
C GLY A 4 -4.98 -18.64 19.37
N GLU A 5 -5.36 -17.42 18.96
CA GLU A 5 -5.76 -17.15 17.59
C GLU A 5 -4.51 -16.74 16.78
N CYS A 6 -4.19 -17.49 15.72
CA CYS A 6 -3.11 -17.17 14.80
C CYS A 6 -3.49 -15.94 13.97
N VAL A 7 -3.38 -14.75 14.56
CA VAL A 7 -3.62 -13.47 13.90
C VAL A 7 -2.54 -13.18 12.88
N SER A 8 -2.93 -12.61 11.74
CA SER A 8 -1.97 -12.24 10.71
C SER A 8 -1.04 -11.12 11.20
N PRO A 9 0.19 -10.99 10.64
CA PRO A 9 1.12 -9.93 11.02
C PRO A 9 0.54 -8.51 10.87
N TYR A 10 -0.32 -8.29 9.88
CA TYR A 10 -1.03 -7.02 9.70
C TYR A 10 -2.03 -6.75 10.81
N GLU A 11 -2.86 -7.73 11.13
CA GLU A 11 -3.89 -7.56 12.16
C GLU A 11 -3.24 -7.35 13.54
N MET A 12 -2.21 -8.12 13.88
CA MET A 12 -1.50 -7.98 15.16
C MET A 12 -0.80 -6.62 15.30
N SER A 13 -0.24 -6.07 14.22
CA SER A 13 0.45 -4.78 14.25
C SER A 13 -0.53 -3.61 14.37
N VAL A 14 -1.67 -3.65 13.67
CA VAL A 14 -2.70 -2.61 13.75
C VAL A 14 -3.35 -2.56 15.13
N ILE A 15 -3.69 -3.72 15.71
CA ILE A 15 -4.32 -3.80 17.05
C ILE A 15 -3.44 -3.19 18.14
N LYS A 16 -2.11 -3.27 17.99
CA LYS A 16 -1.13 -2.75 18.96
C LYS A 16 -0.70 -1.31 18.70
N THR A 17 -1.24 -0.66 17.67
CA THR A 17 -0.87 0.72 17.33
C THR A 17 -1.69 1.73 18.15
N VAL A 18 -1.03 2.72 18.74
CA VAL A 18 -1.69 3.84 19.45
C VAL A 18 -2.11 4.90 18.44
N VAL A 19 -3.33 5.44 18.59
CA VAL A 19 -3.85 6.53 17.75
C VAL A 19 -3.26 7.86 18.22
N THR A 20 -2.57 8.56 17.34
CA THR A 20 -1.87 9.83 17.60
C THR A 20 -2.50 11.02 16.88
N GLU A 21 -3.65 10.84 16.21
CA GLU A 21 -4.34 11.90 15.50
C GLU A 21 -4.96 12.93 16.48
N GLU A 22 -4.61 14.21 16.29
CA GLU A 22 -5.08 15.32 17.14
C GLU A 22 -6.52 15.78 16.84
N THR A 23 -7.09 15.32 15.72
CA THR A 23 -8.46 15.68 15.31
C THR A 23 -9.49 14.89 16.10
N LYS A 24 -10.76 15.34 16.03
CA LYS A 24 -11.87 14.59 16.64
C LYS A 24 -12.09 13.26 15.89
N PRO A 25 -12.65 12.23 16.56
CA PRO A 25 -12.86 10.91 15.96
C PRO A 25 -13.64 10.90 14.66
N GLU A 26 -14.53 11.87 14.44
CA GLU A 26 -15.33 11.96 13.21
C GLU A 26 -14.52 12.40 11.98
N ALA A 27 -13.33 12.98 12.20
CA ALA A 27 -12.44 13.50 11.17
C ALA A 27 -11.10 12.75 11.10
N TRP A 28 -11.02 11.55 11.68
CA TRP A 28 -9.83 10.72 11.58
C TRP A 28 -9.67 10.15 10.17
N ILE A 29 -8.44 10.24 9.65
CA ILE A 29 -8.07 9.70 8.34
C ILE A 29 -7.44 8.31 8.44
N GLY A 30 -7.05 7.88 9.65
CA GLY A 30 -6.41 6.59 9.89
C GLY A 30 -4.94 6.57 9.48
N LEU A 31 -4.23 7.68 9.67
CA LEU A 31 -2.83 7.85 9.28
C LEU A 31 -1.92 6.83 9.97
N ASP A 32 -2.15 6.58 11.25
CA ASP A 32 -1.31 5.66 12.04
C ASP A 32 -1.51 4.21 11.60
N VAL A 33 -2.74 3.83 11.24
CA VAL A 33 -3.02 2.52 10.63
C VAL A 33 -2.33 2.39 9.27
N ALA A 34 -2.40 3.44 8.44
CA ALA A 34 -1.73 3.46 7.14
C ALA A 34 -0.20 3.38 7.28
N ARG A 35 0.40 4.04 8.27
CA ARG A 35 1.84 3.94 8.57
C ARG A 35 2.23 2.53 8.97
N THR A 36 1.47 1.90 9.87
CA THR A 36 1.72 0.53 10.32
C THR A 36 1.67 -0.44 9.15
N ILE A 37 0.65 -0.37 8.29
CA ILE A 37 0.51 -1.27 7.14
C ILE A 37 1.59 -1.02 6.07
N ARG A 38 1.91 0.24 5.77
CA ARG A 38 2.92 0.59 4.75
C ARG A 38 4.35 0.26 5.18
N SER A 39 4.60 0.05 6.48
CA SER A 39 5.92 -0.39 6.96
C SER A 39 6.31 -1.79 6.44
N PHE A 40 5.34 -2.61 6.07
CA PHE A 40 5.55 -3.94 5.49
C PHE A 40 5.67 -3.93 3.96
N ASP A 41 5.58 -2.77 3.31
CA ASP A 41 5.55 -2.61 1.84
C ASP A 41 4.59 -3.61 1.13
N PRO A 42 3.28 -3.53 1.41
CA PRO A 42 2.33 -4.54 0.96
C PRO A 42 2.11 -4.48 -0.56
N CYS A 43 2.74 -5.40 -1.28
CA CYS A 43 2.46 -5.65 -2.70
C CYS A 43 1.25 -6.58 -2.86
N ILE A 44 0.05 -6.01 -3.03
CA ILE A 44 -1.19 -6.80 -3.22
C ILE A 44 -1.13 -7.67 -4.49
N ALA A 45 -0.48 -7.17 -5.56
CA ALA A 45 -0.28 -7.95 -6.79
C ALA A 45 0.55 -9.22 -6.54
N CYS A 46 1.54 -9.12 -5.65
CA CYS A 46 2.38 -10.24 -5.23
C CYS A 46 1.61 -11.18 -4.30
N ALA A 47 0.83 -10.65 -3.36
CA ALA A 47 0.08 -11.46 -2.40
C ALA A 47 -1.02 -12.32 -3.05
N ALA A 48 -1.69 -11.81 -4.08
CA ALA A 48 -2.77 -12.52 -4.78
C ALA A 48 -2.32 -13.22 -6.07
N HIS A 49 -1.02 -13.15 -6.42
CA HIS A 49 -0.47 -13.60 -7.71
C HIS A 49 -1.39 -13.26 -8.90
N VAL A 50 -1.62 -11.96 -9.13
CA VAL A 50 -2.51 -11.50 -10.20
C VAL A 50 -1.90 -11.85 -11.56
N GLN A 51 -2.33 -12.98 -12.13
CA GLN A 51 -1.87 -13.43 -13.44
C GLN A 51 -2.64 -12.70 -14.54
N ILE A 52 -1.98 -11.75 -15.19
CA ILE A 52 -2.50 -11.07 -16.37
C ILE A 52 -2.19 -11.96 -17.57
N GLY A 53 -3.21 -12.62 -18.12
CA GLY A 53 -3.10 -13.50 -19.29
C GLY A 53 -2.39 -12.82 -20.47
N HIS A 54 -1.64 -13.62 -21.23
CA HIS A 54 -0.83 -13.30 -22.41
C HIS A 54 -1.13 -11.92 -23.04
N SER A 55 -0.17 -11.01 -22.93
CA SER A 55 -0.01 -9.81 -23.77
C SER A 55 -0.95 -8.60 -23.55
N ARG A 56 -1.54 -8.40 -22.37
CA ARG A 56 -2.22 -7.12 -22.07
C ARG A 56 -1.49 -6.32 -20.99
N VAL A 57 -0.81 -5.26 -21.40
CA VAL A 57 -0.27 -4.24 -20.48
C VAL A 57 -1.46 -3.51 -19.83
N VAL A 58 -1.73 -3.79 -18.57
CA VAL A 58 -2.81 -3.12 -17.83
C VAL A 58 -2.28 -1.80 -17.26
N LYS A 59 -2.39 -0.76 -18.09
CA LYS A 59 -2.23 0.67 -17.81
C LYS A 59 -0.83 1.19 -17.45
N LYS A 60 -0.40 2.17 -18.25
CA LYS A 60 0.72 3.08 -18.00
C LYS A 60 0.37 3.96 -16.79
N ILE A 61 1.03 3.76 -15.65
CA ILE A 61 0.86 4.64 -14.49
C ILE A 61 1.56 5.96 -14.81
N ARG A 62 0.78 6.99 -15.13
CA ARG A 62 1.31 8.34 -15.30
C ARG A 62 1.46 8.94 -13.91
N MET A 63 2.65 8.79 -13.31
CA MET A 63 2.97 9.47 -12.06
C MET A 63 3.15 10.96 -12.37
N LEU A 64 2.07 11.76 -12.23
CA LEU A 64 2.08 13.21 -12.37
C LEU A 64 2.67 13.88 -11.11
N LEU A 65 3.82 13.41 -10.64
CA LEU A 65 4.44 13.91 -9.41
C LEU A 65 5.97 14.05 -9.53
N ALA A 66 6.42 14.44 -10.72
CA ALA A 66 7.72 15.07 -10.89
C ALA A 66 7.61 16.16 -11.97
N PRO A 67 7.74 17.46 -11.63
CA PRO A 67 7.82 18.52 -12.62
C PRO A 67 9.26 18.60 -13.11
N VAL A 68 9.79 17.54 -13.70
CA VAL A 68 11.05 17.60 -14.44
C VAL A 68 10.92 16.72 -15.66
N GLY A 69 10.88 17.38 -16.81
CA GLY A 69 10.84 16.73 -18.11
C GLY A 69 12.02 15.80 -18.27
N PHE A 70 11.77 14.50 -18.18
CA PHE A 70 12.68 13.49 -18.69
C PHE A 70 11.88 12.63 -19.66
N THR A 71 11.78 13.11 -20.90
CA THR A 71 11.38 12.29 -22.03
C THR A 71 12.52 11.33 -22.31
N THR A 72 12.57 10.21 -21.60
CA THR A 72 13.33 9.07 -22.10
C THR A 72 12.56 8.48 -23.26
N ASN A 73 12.97 8.88 -24.47
CA ASN A 73 12.81 8.04 -25.63
C ASN A 73 13.66 6.79 -25.39
N ILE A 74 13.12 5.82 -24.65
CA ILE A 74 13.60 4.44 -24.76
C ILE A 74 12.95 3.91 -26.03
N PHE A 75 13.62 4.22 -27.13
CA PHE A 75 13.46 3.56 -28.41
C PHE A 75 13.86 2.10 -28.19
N THR A 76 12.88 1.22 -28.17
CA THR A 76 13.08 -0.22 -28.29
C THR A 76 13.47 -0.53 -29.73
N THR A 77 14.74 -0.87 -29.97
CA THR A 77 15.04 -1.99 -30.87
C THR A 77 14.82 -3.29 -30.12
#